data_AF-A0AAW4P457-F1
#
_entry.id   AF-A0AAW4P457-F1
#
_cell.length_a   1.000
_cell.length_b   1.000
_cell.length_c   1.000
_cell.angle_alpha   90.00
_cell.angle_beta   90.00
_cell.angle_gamma   90.00
#
_symmetry.space_group_name_H-M   'P 1'
#
loop_
_entity.id
_entity.type
_entity.pdbx_description
1 polymer ?
#
loop_
_entity_poly.entity_id
_entity_poly.type
_entity_poly.pdbx_seq_one_letter_code
_entity_poly.pdbx_strand_id
1 'polypeptide(L)'
;MKEFLILAGSIVIWILVAKYLSHTFIKKGNKPWLSKFIGIFVGAIAALVFLAVVAPTPEKEAPAQNGPIEIKNTQKPHDGCLEIYNPDGSSGWNCESRESPAPAPAPAPAPAPQVDTESTKPGKNFDITPQEFAKRMNVNLAKSKLPFKLSINITPGDTSDTFAYTFSDNVGIIGTVSKSNGKLAGIMLITSGDGTQQSGLNILAVTVSAYSALLGKNELDTGIPNQIVIDLVRSGEKEKSKILNNIKFTLLQSEVIGNAFSAQPL
;
A
#
# COMPACT_ATOMS: atom_id res chain seq x y z
N MET A 1 -24.71 -18.47 -18.92
CA MET A 1 -25.45 -17.34 -19.53
C MET A 1 -25.86 -16.27 -18.52
N LYS A 2 -26.42 -16.63 -17.35
CA LYS A 2 -26.82 -15.67 -16.31
C LYS A 2 -25.67 -14.78 -15.80
N GLU A 3 -24.49 -15.36 -15.58
CA GLU A 3 -23.28 -14.62 -15.14
C GLU A 3 -22.79 -13.58 -16.16
N PHE A 4 -22.85 -13.90 -17.46
CA PHE A 4 -22.47 -12.97 -18.53
C PHE A 4 -23.46 -11.80 -18.67
N LEU A 5 -24.75 -12.03 -18.40
CA LEU A 5 -25.76 -10.98 -18.41
C LEU A 5 -25.63 -10.04 -17.21
N ILE A 6 -25.23 -10.55 -16.05
CA ILE A 6 -24.95 -9.74 -14.85
C ILE A 6 -23.71 -8.86 -15.07
N LEU A 7 -22.65 -9.42 -15.67
CA LEU A 7 -21.45 -8.67 -16.02
C LEU A 7 -21.71 -7.61 -17.10
N ALA A 8 -22.47 -7.95 -18.14
CA ALA A 8 -22.85 -6.99 -19.17
C ALA A 8 -23.73 -5.87 -18.60
N GLY A 9 -24.68 -6.20 -17.73
CA GLY A 9 -25.53 -5.24 -17.04
C GLY A 9 -24.74 -4.26 -16.15
N SER A 10 -23.74 -4.76 -15.42
CA SER A 10 -22.90 -3.91 -14.54
C SER A 10 -22.03 -2.93 -15.34
N ILE A 11 -21.51 -3.35 -16.51
CA ILE A 11 -20.75 -2.47 -17.41
C ILE A 11 -21.63 -1.35 -17.99
N VAL A 12 -22.87 -1.66 -18.37
CA VAL A 12 -23.80 -0.65 -18.90
C VAL A 12 -24.17 0.38 -17.82
N ILE A 13 -24.46 -0.07 -16.60
CA ILE A 13 -24.72 0.81 -15.45
C ILE A 13 -23.49 1.68 -15.16
N TRP A 14 -22.28 1.12 -15.23
CA TRP A 14 -21.03 1.85 -15.03
C TRP A 14 -20.85 2.99 -16.06
N ILE A 15 -21.09 2.72 -17.34
CA ILE A 15 -21.00 3.72 -18.41
C ILE A 15 -22.02 4.85 -18.18
N LEU A 16 -23.24 4.53 -17.77
CA LEU A 16 -24.29 5.53 -17.51
C LEU A 16 -23.95 6.41 -16.30
N VAL A 17 -23.46 5.82 -15.20
CA VAL A 17 -23.07 6.55 -13.99
C VAL A 17 -21.85 7.44 -14.27
N ALA A 18 -20.84 6.92 -14.98
CA ALA A 18 -19.65 7.70 -15.36
C ALA A 18 -20.02 8.87 -16.27
N LYS A 19 -20.91 8.65 -17.25
CA LYS A 19 -21.38 9.71 -18.16
C LYS A 19 -22.20 10.77 -17.42
N TYR A 20 -23.07 10.36 -16.49
CA TYR A 20 -23.87 11.29 -15.69
C TYR A 20 -23.00 12.17 -14.78
N LEU A 21 -22.07 11.56 -14.03
CA LEU A 21 -21.15 12.25 -13.13
C LEU A 21 -20.21 13.18 -13.89
N SER A 22 -19.66 12.72 -15.02
CA SER A 22 -18.83 13.55 -15.90
C SER A 22 -19.59 14.80 -16.37
N HIS A 23 -20.84 14.65 -16.78
CA HIS A 23 -21.62 15.77 -17.30
C HIS A 23 -22.07 16.77 -16.22
N THR A 24 -22.35 16.33 -15.00
CA THR A 24 -22.72 17.23 -13.89
C THR A 24 -21.51 17.92 -13.25
N PHE A 25 -20.36 17.25 -13.14
CA PHE A 25 -19.18 17.82 -12.48
C PHE A 25 -18.29 18.67 -13.39
N ILE A 26 -18.22 18.38 -14.70
CA ILE A 26 -17.45 19.20 -15.65
C ILE A 26 -18.07 20.59 -15.82
N LYS A 27 -19.41 20.71 -15.74
CA LYS A 27 -20.10 22.01 -15.83
C LYS A 27 -19.90 22.92 -14.61
N LYS A 28 -19.41 22.41 -13.48
CA LYS A 28 -19.24 23.17 -12.21
C LYS A 28 -17.79 23.55 -11.89
N GLY A 29 -16.83 23.37 -12.81
CA GLY A 29 -15.46 23.88 -12.66
C GLY A 29 -14.56 23.19 -11.63
N ASN A 30 -15.05 22.21 -10.85
CA ASN A 30 -14.26 21.50 -9.85
C ASN A 30 -13.58 20.24 -10.40
N LYS A 31 -12.60 20.41 -11.30
CA LYS A 31 -11.78 19.31 -11.84
C LYS A 31 -10.93 18.53 -10.81
N PRO A 32 -10.33 19.12 -9.76
CA PRO A 32 -9.43 18.36 -8.87
C PRO A 32 -10.15 17.51 -7.80
N TRP A 33 -11.47 17.64 -7.65
CA TRP A 33 -12.23 16.87 -6.67
C TRP A 33 -12.76 15.54 -7.22
N LEU A 34 -12.93 15.44 -8.54
CA LEU A 34 -13.53 14.28 -9.20
C LEU A 34 -12.63 13.03 -9.18
N SER A 35 -11.30 13.19 -9.24
CA SER A 35 -10.35 12.07 -9.21
C SER A 35 -10.26 11.39 -7.85
N LYS A 36 -10.59 12.09 -6.76
CA LYS A 36 -10.51 11.56 -5.40
C LYS A 36 -11.77 10.79 -4.97
N PHE A 37 -12.94 11.14 -5.50
CA PHE A 37 -14.21 10.49 -5.12
C PHE A 37 -14.60 9.31 -6.02
N ILE A 38 -14.15 9.28 -7.28
CA ILE A 38 -14.41 8.14 -8.18
C ILE A 38 -13.80 6.84 -7.61
N GLY A 39 -12.60 6.89 -7.03
CA GLY A 39 -11.96 5.71 -6.45
C GLY A 39 -12.73 5.11 -5.25
N ILE A 40 -13.32 5.96 -4.41
CA ILE A 40 -14.02 5.53 -3.19
C ILE A 40 -15.34 4.82 -3.54
N PHE A 41 -16.12 5.37 -4.47
CA PHE A 41 -17.37 4.73 -4.90
C PHE A 41 -17.14 3.45 -5.72
N VAL A 42 -16.06 3.40 -6.52
CA VAL A 42 -15.69 2.21 -7.30
C VAL A 42 -15.20 1.08 -6.39
N GLY A 43 -14.40 1.39 -5.37
CA GLY A 43 -13.94 0.39 -4.37
C GLY A 43 -15.09 -0.21 -3.55
N ALA A 44 -16.05 0.62 -3.12
CA ALA A 44 -17.18 0.16 -2.32
C ALA A 44 -18.14 -0.76 -3.11
N ILE A 45 -18.40 -0.46 -4.38
CA ILE A 45 -19.27 -1.28 -5.24
C ILE A 45 -18.56 -2.60 -5.61
N ALA A 46 -17.27 -2.57 -5.92
CA ALA A 46 -16.49 -3.78 -6.19
C ALA A 46 -16.41 -4.70 -4.95
N ALA A 47 -16.26 -4.13 -3.76
CA ALA A 47 -16.26 -4.89 -2.50
C ALA A 47 -17.64 -5.54 -2.21
N LEU A 48 -18.75 -4.83 -2.48
CA LEU A 48 -20.09 -5.39 -2.32
C LEU A 48 -20.40 -6.51 -3.32
N VAL A 49 -19.94 -6.39 -4.56
CA VAL A 49 -20.07 -7.47 -5.56
C VAL A 49 -19.21 -8.67 -5.17
N PHE A 50 -18.00 -8.45 -4.66
CA PHE A 50 -17.13 -9.53 -4.18
C PHE A 50 -17.72 -10.26 -2.97
N LEU A 51 -18.33 -9.53 -2.02
CA LEU A 51 -19.07 -10.13 -0.90
C LEU A 51 -20.27 -10.95 -1.34
N ALA A 52 -20.99 -10.54 -2.38
CA ALA A 52 -22.12 -11.29 -2.93
C ALA A 52 -21.70 -12.59 -3.66
N VAL A 53 -20.46 -12.67 -4.15
CA VAL A 53 -19.93 -13.84 -4.89
C VAL A 53 -19.20 -14.83 -3.95
N VAL A 54 -18.59 -14.33 -2.86
CA VAL A 54 -17.76 -15.15 -1.95
C VAL A 54 -18.51 -15.58 -0.68
N ALA A 55 -19.63 -14.94 -0.34
CA ALA A 55 -20.46 -15.41 0.77
C ALA A 55 -21.03 -16.80 0.45
N PRO A 56 -20.85 -17.81 1.30
CA PRO A 56 -21.46 -19.12 1.11
C PRO A 56 -22.97 -18.94 1.13
N THR A 57 -23.62 -19.24 0.00
CA THR A 57 -25.07 -19.40 -0.05
C THR A 57 -25.45 -20.49 0.95
N PRO A 58 -26.35 -20.22 1.93
CA PRO A 58 -26.87 -21.28 2.77
C PRO A 58 -27.52 -22.32 1.86
N GLU A 59 -27.04 -23.56 1.97
CA GLU A 59 -27.58 -24.69 1.23
C GLU A 59 -29.08 -24.79 1.49
N LYS A 60 -29.80 -24.86 0.37
CA LYS A 60 -31.23 -25.00 0.30
C LYS A 60 -31.56 -26.48 0.49
N GLU A 61 -31.68 -26.94 1.73
CA GLU A 61 -32.28 -28.26 1.97
C GLU A 61 -33.78 -28.20 1.63
N ALA A 62 -34.18 -29.04 0.67
CA ALA A 62 -35.55 -29.31 0.29
C ALA A 62 -36.13 -30.46 1.18
N PRO A 63 -37.46 -30.60 1.27
CA PRO A 63 -38.15 -30.90 2.53
C PRO A 63 -38.44 -32.39 2.75
N ALA A 64 -38.36 -32.83 4.01
CA ALA A 64 -39.12 -33.98 4.49
C ALA A 64 -40.53 -33.50 4.89
N GLN A 65 -41.53 -34.02 4.18
CA GLN A 65 -42.95 -33.83 4.46
C GLN A 65 -43.34 -34.53 5.76
N ASN A 66 -44.14 -33.85 6.59
CA ASN A 66 -45.33 -34.36 7.28
C ASN A 66 -46.08 -33.16 7.90
N GLY A 67 -47.26 -32.82 7.37
CA GLY A 67 -48.12 -31.74 7.90
C GLY A 67 -49.01 -32.22 9.07
N PRO A 68 -50.18 -31.60 9.33
CA PRO A 68 -50.53 -30.17 9.21
C PRO A 68 -51.35 -29.67 10.43
N ILE A 69 -51.09 -28.51 11.04
CA ILE A 69 -52.15 -27.71 11.71
C ILE A 69 -51.86 -26.20 11.59
N GLU A 70 -52.46 -25.61 10.56
CA GLU A 70 -53.37 -24.46 10.56
C GLU A 70 -53.36 -23.40 11.71
N ILE A 71 -52.91 -22.18 11.33
CA ILE A 71 -53.48 -20.82 11.54
C ILE A 71 -53.79 -20.35 12.99
N LYS A 72 -53.18 -19.24 13.45
CA LYS A 72 -53.79 -17.87 13.48
C LYS A 72 -52.89 -16.77 14.10
N ASN A 73 -52.89 -15.63 13.42
CA ASN A 73 -52.69 -14.23 13.86
C ASN A 73 -51.61 -13.82 14.88
N THR A 74 -50.66 -13.04 14.37
CA THR A 74 -50.36 -11.64 14.75
C THR A 74 -50.44 -11.26 16.24
N GLN A 75 -49.27 -11.06 16.86
CA GLN A 75 -49.05 -9.94 17.78
C GLN A 75 -47.57 -9.50 17.71
N LYS A 76 -47.37 -8.19 17.62
CA LYS A 76 -46.09 -7.46 17.58
C LYS A 76 -45.16 -7.79 18.77
N PRO A 77 -43.84 -7.56 18.64
CA PRO A 77 -42.83 -7.93 19.61
C PRO A 77 -42.96 -7.07 20.88
N HIS A 78 -42.87 -7.70 22.04
CA HIS A 78 -42.63 -6.96 23.28
C HIS A 78 -41.19 -6.47 23.28
N ASP A 79 -41.04 -5.14 23.28
CA ASP A 79 -39.77 -4.43 23.30
C ASP A 79 -38.91 -4.86 24.50
N GLY A 80 -37.78 -5.53 24.23
CA GLY A 80 -36.61 -5.49 25.12
C GLY A 80 -36.56 -6.40 26.35
N CYS A 81 -37.41 -7.43 26.49
CA CYS A 81 -37.29 -8.42 27.57
C CYS A 81 -36.82 -9.80 27.08
N LEU A 82 -35.98 -10.47 27.86
CA LEU A 82 -35.53 -11.85 27.63
C LEU A 82 -36.38 -12.82 28.47
N GLU A 83 -36.86 -13.89 27.83
CA GLU A 83 -37.50 -15.01 28.52
C GLU A 83 -36.41 -15.90 29.14
N ILE A 84 -36.53 -16.19 30.44
CA ILE A 84 -35.60 -17.08 31.15
C ILE A 84 -36.34 -18.39 31.47
N TYR A 85 -35.72 -19.51 31.10
CA TYR A 85 -36.17 -20.84 31.46
C TYR A 85 -35.43 -21.34 32.70
N ASN A 86 -36.16 -21.70 33.74
CA ASN A 86 -35.61 -22.37 34.90
C ASN A 86 -35.49 -23.88 34.64
N PRO A 87 -34.52 -24.56 35.28
CA PRO A 87 -34.30 -26.00 35.10
C PRO A 87 -35.45 -26.89 35.65
N ASP A 88 -36.46 -26.32 36.32
CA ASP A 88 -37.68 -27.00 36.75
C ASP A 88 -38.82 -26.95 35.72
N GLY A 89 -38.58 -26.35 34.54
CA GLY A 89 -39.54 -26.26 33.44
C GLY A 89 -40.50 -25.06 33.51
N SER A 90 -40.31 -24.14 34.46
CA SER A 90 -41.03 -22.86 34.47
C SER A 90 -40.28 -21.78 33.66
N SER A 91 -41.00 -20.95 32.91
CA SER A 91 -40.45 -19.73 32.30
C SER A 91 -41.07 -18.46 32.89
N GLY A 92 -40.25 -17.42 33.02
CA GLY A 92 -40.66 -16.12 33.53
C GLY A 92 -39.96 -14.98 32.78
N TRP A 93 -40.65 -13.85 32.62
CA TRP A 93 -40.14 -12.67 31.92
C TRP A 93 -39.39 -11.77 32.88
N ASN A 94 -38.11 -11.49 32.59
CA ASN A 94 -37.31 -10.53 33.34
C ASN A 94 -37.19 -9.22 32.55
N CYS A 95 -37.79 -8.16 33.08
CA CYS A 95 -37.83 -6.82 32.47
C CYS A 95 -37.20 -5.76 33.38
N GLU A 96 -36.11 -6.09 34.09
CA GLU A 96 -35.39 -5.12 34.91
C GLU A 96 -34.48 -4.21 34.05
N SER A 97 -34.78 -2.91 34.09
CA SER A 97 -34.18 -1.79 33.35
C SER A 97 -32.64 -1.79 33.33
N ARG A 98 -32.03 -2.04 32.16
CA ARG A 98 -30.62 -1.70 31.93
C ARG A 98 -30.51 -0.27 31.42
N GLU A 99 -29.97 0.62 32.24
CA GLU A 99 -29.25 1.80 31.75
C GLU A 99 -28.27 1.35 30.66
N SER A 100 -28.34 1.99 29.50
CA SER A 100 -27.41 1.73 28.40
C SER A 100 -25.97 1.90 28.90
N PRO A 101 -25.10 0.89 28.77
CA PRO A 101 -23.67 1.10 28.93
C PRO A 101 -23.24 2.12 27.87
N ALA A 102 -22.52 3.16 28.29
CA ALA A 102 -21.88 4.10 27.38
C ALA A 102 -21.09 3.34 26.29
N PRO A 103 -21.04 3.83 25.04
CA PRO A 103 -20.30 3.17 23.97
C PRO A 103 -18.84 2.97 24.40
N ALA A 104 -18.37 1.71 24.32
CA ALA A 104 -16.96 1.40 24.50
C ALA A 104 -16.12 2.27 23.52
N PRO A 105 -14.97 2.83 23.94
CA PRO A 105 -14.06 3.51 23.05
C PRO A 105 -13.74 2.61 21.85
N ALA A 106 -13.85 3.15 20.64
CA ALA A 106 -13.52 2.44 19.42
C ALA A 106 -12.10 1.84 19.52
N PRO A 107 -11.88 0.60 19.03
CA PRO A 107 -10.54 0.03 18.95
C PRO A 107 -9.62 1.00 18.21
N ALA A 108 -8.45 1.28 18.77
CA ALA A 108 -7.42 2.06 18.11
C ALA A 108 -7.15 1.47 16.71
N PRO A 109 -6.85 2.31 15.70
CA PRO A 109 -6.51 1.81 14.37
C PRO A 109 -5.43 0.73 14.47
N ALA A 110 -5.70 -0.42 13.87
CA ALA A 110 -4.69 -1.46 13.71
C ALA A 110 -3.44 -0.83 13.06
N PRO A 111 -2.22 -1.12 13.56
CA PRO A 111 -1.00 -0.65 12.91
C PRO A 111 -1.04 -1.00 11.43
N ALA A 112 -0.74 -0.03 10.57
CA ALA A 112 -0.49 -0.28 9.15
C ALA A 112 0.56 -1.41 9.02
N PRO A 113 0.52 -2.24 7.96
CA PRO A 113 1.51 -3.28 7.75
C PRO A 113 2.91 -2.72 7.95
N GLN A 114 3.53 -3.10 9.07
CA GLN A 114 4.92 -2.80 9.31
C GLN A 114 5.65 -3.68 8.31
N VAL A 115 6.13 -3.06 7.23
CA VAL A 115 7.19 -3.68 6.44
C VAL A 115 8.31 -3.87 7.43
N ASP A 116 8.54 -5.14 7.80
CA ASP A 116 9.67 -5.56 8.60
C ASP A 116 10.92 -4.98 7.96
N THR A 117 11.36 -3.86 8.51
CA THR A 117 12.62 -3.23 8.15
C THR A 117 13.65 -4.05 8.89
N GLU A 118 13.91 -5.25 8.36
CA GLU A 118 14.88 -6.15 8.94
C GLU A 118 16.22 -5.42 9.02
N SER A 119 16.64 -5.21 10.27
CA SER A 119 17.98 -4.82 10.69
C SER A 119 18.43 -3.37 10.45
N THR A 120 17.97 -2.44 11.31
CA THR A 120 18.90 -1.42 11.82
C THR A 120 19.54 -1.95 13.11
N LYS A 121 20.48 -2.89 12.97
CA LYS A 121 21.58 -3.02 13.96
C LYS A 121 22.20 -1.62 14.13
N PRO A 122 22.82 -1.25 15.26
CA PRO A 122 23.56 0.02 15.40
C PRO A 122 24.61 0.08 14.27
N GLY A 123 24.21 0.74 13.20
CA GLY A 123 24.67 0.38 11.87
C GLY A 123 25.92 1.17 11.54
N LYS A 124 26.83 0.53 10.80
CA LYS A 124 27.85 1.29 10.09
C LYS A 124 27.15 2.33 9.21
N ASN A 125 27.81 3.45 9.02
CA ASN A 125 27.27 4.58 8.27
C ASN A 125 28.19 4.85 7.08
N PHE A 126 27.63 5.36 6.00
CA PHE A 126 28.44 5.98 4.97
C PHE A 126 29.16 7.20 5.55
N ASP A 127 30.35 7.50 5.04
CA ASP A 127 31.11 8.68 5.47
C ASP A 127 30.63 9.98 4.78
N ILE A 128 29.31 10.14 4.67
CA ILE A 128 28.64 11.30 4.07
C ILE A 128 27.34 11.62 4.79
N THR A 129 26.96 12.90 4.77
CA THR A 129 25.63 13.35 5.22
C THR A 129 24.59 13.13 4.12
N PRO A 130 23.28 13.12 4.44
CA PRO A 130 22.22 13.08 3.44
C PRO A 130 22.36 14.19 2.39
N GLN A 131 22.73 15.40 2.81
CA GLN A 131 22.87 16.58 1.94
C GLN A 131 24.04 16.43 0.98
N GLU A 132 25.16 15.87 1.43
CA GLU A 132 26.29 15.55 0.54
C GLU A 132 25.92 14.43 -0.45
N PHE A 133 25.15 13.42 -0.01
CA PHE A 133 24.58 12.41 -0.91
C PHE A 133 23.69 13.04 -1.99
N ALA A 134 22.73 13.90 -1.61
CA ALA A 134 21.87 14.59 -2.57
C ALA A 134 22.65 15.47 -3.54
N LYS A 135 23.68 16.16 -3.07
CA LYS A 135 24.57 16.97 -3.93
C LYS A 135 25.24 16.10 -4.99
N ARG A 136 25.86 14.97 -4.60
CA ARG A 136 26.52 14.05 -5.53
C ARG A 136 25.52 13.43 -6.51
N MET A 137 24.38 12.97 -6.00
CA MET A 137 23.34 12.38 -6.84
C MET A 137 22.79 13.39 -7.85
N ASN A 138 22.59 14.65 -7.47
CA ASN A 138 22.12 15.70 -8.38
C ASN A 138 23.12 16.05 -9.48
N VAL A 139 24.43 16.00 -9.20
CA VAL A 139 25.47 16.12 -10.24
C VAL A 139 25.33 14.99 -11.26
N ASN A 140 25.09 13.76 -10.79
CA ASN A 140 24.91 12.61 -11.67
C ASN A 140 23.60 12.70 -12.49
N LEU A 141 22.49 13.06 -11.84
CA LEU A 141 21.18 13.21 -12.49
C LEU A 141 21.20 14.30 -13.57
N ALA A 142 21.92 15.40 -13.36
CA ALA A 142 22.04 16.48 -14.35
C ALA A 142 22.66 16.00 -15.68
N LYS A 143 23.52 14.97 -15.65
CA LYS A 143 24.11 14.36 -16.86
C LYS A 143 23.08 13.56 -17.68
N SER A 144 21.99 13.08 -17.06
CA SER A 144 20.99 12.24 -17.71
C SER A 144 19.99 12.99 -18.60
N LYS A 145 19.98 14.33 -18.56
CA LYS A 145 18.98 15.21 -19.22
C LYS A 145 17.53 14.94 -18.77
N LEU A 146 17.32 14.23 -17.67
CA LEU A 146 16.01 14.00 -17.05
C LEU A 146 15.69 15.14 -16.07
N PRO A 147 14.40 15.45 -15.84
CA PRO A 147 13.97 16.54 -14.95
C PRO A 147 14.06 16.17 -13.46
N PHE A 148 14.92 15.23 -13.09
CA PHE A 148 15.01 14.74 -11.72
C PHE A 148 16.04 15.52 -10.91
N LYS A 149 15.64 15.91 -9.70
CA LYS A 149 16.50 16.54 -8.72
C LYS A 149 16.07 16.09 -7.32
N LEU A 150 16.96 15.42 -6.62
CA LEU A 150 16.74 15.02 -5.24
C LEU A 150 16.78 16.25 -4.32
N SER A 151 15.72 16.43 -3.54
CA SER A 151 15.67 17.36 -2.42
C SER A 151 15.39 16.58 -1.15
N ILE A 152 16.24 16.71 -0.14
CA ILE A 152 16.12 15.98 1.11
C ILE A 152 15.55 16.90 2.17
N ASN A 153 14.44 16.46 2.77
CA ASN A 153 13.96 16.94 4.05
C ASN A 153 14.01 15.79 5.05
N ILE A 154 14.63 16.02 6.20
CA ILE A 154 14.82 14.98 7.23
C ILE A 154 13.60 14.98 8.14
N THR A 155 12.99 13.82 8.29
CA THR A 155 11.93 13.52 9.24
C THR A 155 12.53 12.84 10.47
N PRO A 156 12.44 13.43 11.66
CA PRO A 156 12.87 12.79 12.89
C PRO A 156 12.06 11.51 13.15
N GLY A 157 12.73 10.44 13.55
CA GLY A 157 12.09 9.18 13.99
C GLY A 157 12.52 8.83 15.42
N ASP A 158 12.07 7.73 16.00
CA ASP A 158 12.48 7.33 17.36
C ASP A 158 13.91 6.77 17.37
N THR A 159 14.17 5.79 16.50
CA THR A 159 15.44 5.03 16.43
C THR A 159 16.44 5.62 15.43
N SER A 160 15.95 6.21 14.35
CA SER A 160 16.75 6.84 13.30
C SER A 160 15.94 7.94 12.65
N ASP A 161 16.62 8.96 12.14
CA ASP A 161 15.96 9.95 11.31
C ASP A 161 15.88 9.40 9.88
N THR A 162 14.95 9.89 9.08
CA THR A 162 14.74 9.40 7.71
C THR A 162 14.53 10.55 6.75
N PHE A 163 14.62 10.28 5.46
CA PHE A 163 14.04 11.13 4.44
C PHE A 163 13.32 10.27 3.42
N ALA A 164 12.28 10.83 2.81
CA ALA A 164 11.60 10.22 1.67
C ALA A 164 11.46 11.25 0.55
N TYR A 165 11.67 10.83 -0.68
CA TYR A 165 11.49 11.68 -1.85
C TYR A 165 10.95 10.87 -3.02
N THR A 166 9.94 11.42 -3.70
CA THR A 166 9.32 10.81 -4.88
C THR A 166 9.79 11.57 -6.11
N PHE A 167 10.51 10.90 -7.02
CA PHE A 167 10.97 11.49 -8.28
C PHE A 167 9.86 11.48 -9.33
N SER A 168 9.06 10.42 -9.34
CA SER A 168 7.92 10.20 -10.22
C SER A 168 7.00 9.14 -9.62
N ASP A 169 5.87 8.85 -10.25
CA ASP A 169 4.97 7.77 -9.85
C ASP A 169 5.64 6.39 -9.85
N ASN A 170 6.74 6.23 -10.60
CA ASN A 170 7.46 4.98 -10.79
C ASN A 170 8.71 4.83 -9.91
N VAL A 171 9.17 5.89 -9.26
CA VAL A 171 10.45 5.90 -8.53
C VAL A 171 10.39 6.81 -7.30
N GLY A 172 10.58 6.21 -6.14
CA GLY A 172 10.82 6.90 -4.87
C GLY A 172 12.12 6.44 -4.21
N ILE A 173 12.65 7.25 -3.31
CA ILE A 173 13.80 6.92 -2.45
C ILE A 173 13.44 7.18 -1.00
N ILE A 174 13.84 6.27 -0.14
CA ILE A 174 13.85 6.40 1.31
C ILE A 174 15.32 6.28 1.75
N GLY A 175 15.76 7.18 2.62
CA GLY A 175 17.07 7.07 3.25
C GLY A 175 16.99 7.13 4.75
N THR A 176 17.88 6.41 5.41
CA THR A 176 18.00 6.35 6.86
C THR A 176 19.22 7.15 7.29
N VAL A 177 19.08 7.92 8.37
CA VAL A 177 20.10 8.81 8.90
C VAL A 177 20.36 8.43 10.36
N SER A 178 21.63 8.22 10.68
CA SER A 178 22.03 7.86 12.02
C SER A 178 21.94 9.07 12.94
N LYS A 179 21.18 8.94 14.02
CA LYS A 179 21.08 9.98 15.05
C LYS A 179 22.39 10.25 15.79
N SER A 180 23.29 9.29 15.85
CA SER A 180 24.54 9.42 16.63
C SER A 180 25.54 10.37 15.98
N ASN A 181 25.53 10.49 14.65
CA ASN A 181 26.53 11.26 13.91
C ASN A 181 25.98 12.04 12.70
N GLY A 182 24.67 12.00 12.45
CA GLY A 182 24.01 12.69 11.33
C GLY A 182 24.39 12.16 9.94
N LYS A 183 25.05 11.00 9.86
CA LYS A 183 25.49 10.41 8.59
C LYS A 183 24.43 9.49 8.01
N LEU A 184 24.50 9.30 6.69
CA LEU A 184 23.64 8.39 5.97
C LEU A 184 23.94 6.94 6.39
N ALA A 185 22.92 6.21 6.83
CA ALA A 185 23.02 4.80 7.24
C ALA A 185 22.64 3.83 6.12
N GLY A 186 21.75 4.25 5.21
CA GLY A 186 21.25 3.39 4.15
C GLY A 186 20.33 4.14 3.20
N ILE A 187 20.14 3.59 2.00
CA ILE A 187 19.07 4.01 1.09
C ILE A 187 18.30 2.80 0.56
N MET A 188 17.04 3.02 0.22
CA MET A 188 16.19 2.11 -0.51
C MET A 188 15.41 2.90 -1.57
N LEU A 189 15.54 2.51 -2.83
CA LEU A 189 14.72 3.01 -3.92
C LEU A 189 13.61 2.01 -4.20
N ILE A 190 12.37 2.50 -4.19
CA ILE A 190 11.18 1.72 -4.54
C ILE A 190 10.82 2.09 -5.96
N THR A 191 10.73 1.08 -6.83
CA THR A 191 10.56 1.27 -8.26
C THR A 191 9.47 0.36 -8.83
N SER A 192 8.65 0.92 -9.71
CA SER A 192 7.59 0.20 -10.42
C SER A 192 7.68 0.53 -11.91
N GLY A 193 7.97 -0.46 -12.74
CA GLY A 193 7.96 -0.29 -14.19
C GLY A 193 6.53 -0.33 -14.73
N ASP A 194 6.18 0.59 -15.63
CA ASP A 194 4.91 0.59 -16.36
C ASP A 194 5.01 -0.10 -17.74
N GLY A 195 6.15 -0.74 -18.02
CA GLY A 195 6.46 -1.39 -19.30
C GLY A 195 6.94 -0.43 -20.40
N THR A 196 6.94 0.88 -20.16
CA THR A 196 7.45 1.85 -21.14
C THR A 196 8.97 1.97 -21.08
N GLN A 197 9.59 2.32 -22.20
CA GLN A 197 11.02 2.60 -22.25
C GLN A 197 11.39 3.78 -21.34
N GLN A 198 10.53 4.79 -21.24
CA GLN A 198 10.79 5.98 -20.43
C GLN A 198 10.85 5.65 -18.93
N SER A 199 9.94 4.83 -18.41
CA SER A 199 9.99 4.41 -17.00
C SER A 199 11.25 3.58 -16.72
N GLY A 200 11.62 2.68 -17.62
CA GLY A 200 12.87 1.93 -17.52
C GLY A 200 14.12 2.82 -17.47
N LEU A 201 14.19 3.83 -18.35
CA LEU A 201 15.28 4.81 -18.36
C LEU A 201 15.30 5.67 -17.08
N ASN A 202 14.13 6.07 -16.58
CA ASN A 202 14.00 6.84 -15.34
C ASN A 202 14.50 6.03 -14.14
N ILE A 203 14.05 4.78 -14.00
CA ILE A 203 14.49 3.85 -12.96
C ILE A 203 16.00 3.67 -13.01
N LEU A 204 16.54 3.36 -14.20
CA LEU A 204 17.97 3.15 -14.37
C LEU A 204 18.77 4.41 -14.01
N ALA A 205 18.39 5.58 -14.52
CA ALA A 205 19.10 6.82 -14.27
C ALA A 205 19.13 7.18 -12.78
N VAL A 206 18.00 7.04 -12.08
CA VAL A 206 17.92 7.35 -10.64
C VAL A 206 18.73 6.35 -9.82
N THR A 207 18.59 5.04 -10.06
CA THR A 207 19.30 4.00 -9.31
C THR A 207 20.82 4.09 -9.53
N VAL A 208 21.27 4.24 -10.78
CA VAL A 208 22.69 4.41 -11.11
C VAL A 208 23.26 5.68 -10.49
N SER A 209 22.51 6.79 -10.52
CA SER A 209 22.94 8.05 -9.90
C SER A 209 23.08 7.94 -8.39
N ALA A 210 22.16 7.22 -7.73
CA ALA A 210 22.22 6.96 -6.29
C ALA A 210 23.42 6.09 -5.92
N TYR A 211 23.64 4.98 -6.61
CA TYR A 211 24.79 4.09 -6.35
C TYR A 211 26.13 4.79 -6.62
N SER A 212 26.21 5.57 -7.69
CA SER A 212 27.38 6.41 -7.99
C SER A 212 27.67 7.39 -6.84
N ALA A 213 26.65 8.06 -6.30
CA ALA A 213 26.81 9.03 -5.21
C ALA A 213 27.35 8.40 -3.91
N LEU A 214 27.03 7.14 -3.65
CA LEU A 214 27.53 6.36 -2.52
C LEU A 214 28.97 5.88 -2.72
N LEU A 215 29.32 5.49 -3.95
CA LEU A 215 30.66 4.98 -4.26
C LEU A 215 31.73 6.08 -4.24
N GLY A 216 31.37 7.31 -4.61
CA GLY A 216 32.34 8.41 -4.59
C GLY A 216 31.98 9.57 -5.50
N LYS A 217 32.95 10.47 -5.68
CA LYS A 217 32.83 11.57 -6.65
C LYS A 217 33.20 11.04 -8.04
N ASN A 218 32.44 11.43 -9.06
CA ASN A 218 32.69 11.08 -10.47
C ASN A 218 32.59 9.58 -10.82
N GLU A 219 32.05 8.75 -9.93
CA GLU A 219 31.90 7.31 -10.17
C GLU A 219 30.90 6.97 -11.27
N LEU A 220 30.09 7.93 -11.72
CA LEU A 220 29.15 7.69 -12.81
C LEU A 220 29.89 7.36 -14.11
N ASP A 221 31.04 8.00 -14.35
CA ASP A 221 31.78 7.88 -15.60
C ASP A 221 32.63 6.60 -15.67
N THR A 222 32.80 5.89 -14.55
CA THR A 222 33.53 4.61 -14.51
C THR A 222 32.71 3.44 -15.05
N GLY A 223 31.38 3.62 -15.16
CA GLY A 223 30.44 2.56 -15.56
C GLY A 223 30.19 1.49 -14.49
N ILE A 224 30.95 1.49 -13.39
CA ILE A 224 30.78 0.55 -12.27
C ILE A 224 29.35 0.60 -11.69
N PRO A 225 28.76 1.78 -11.41
CA PRO A 225 27.40 1.83 -10.86
C PRO A 225 26.36 1.21 -11.81
N ASN A 226 26.52 1.39 -13.12
CA ASN A 226 25.67 0.77 -14.13
C ASN A 226 25.81 -0.76 -14.16
N GLN A 227 27.04 -1.26 -14.08
CA GLN A 227 27.29 -2.70 -14.02
C GLN A 227 26.65 -3.33 -12.77
N ILE A 228 26.72 -2.67 -11.61
CA ILE A 228 26.05 -3.15 -10.38
C ILE A 228 24.55 -3.31 -10.63
N VAL A 229 23.88 -2.27 -11.17
CA VAL A 229 22.43 -2.34 -11.42
C VAL A 229 22.08 -3.45 -12.41
N ILE A 230 22.82 -3.57 -13.52
CA ILE A 230 22.61 -4.64 -14.51
C ILE A 230 22.78 -6.03 -13.90
N ASP A 231 23.83 -6.22 -13.10
CA ASP A 231 24.11 -7.50 -12.45
C ASP A 231 23.00 -7.91 -11.48
N LEU A 232 22.46 -6.95 -10.72
CA LEU A 232 21.34 -7.18 -9.81
C LEU A 232 20.07 -7.62 -10.56
N VAL A 233 19.75 -6.99 -11.69
CA VAL A 233 18.52 -7.27 -12.45
C VAL A 233 18.57 -8.58 -13.26
N ARG A 234 19.75 -9.04 -13.68
CA ARG A 234 19.89 -10.17 -14.63
C ARG A 234 19.54 -11.55 -14.04
N SER A 235 19.50 -11.74 -12.72
CA SER A 235 19.43 -13.11 -12.15
C SER A 235 18.07 -13.79 -12.22
N GLY A 236 16.97 -13.05 -12.39
CA GLY A 236 15.62 -13.61 -12.24
C GLY A 236 15.30 -14.11 -10.82
N GLU A 237 16.20 -13.87 -9.86
CA GLU A 237 16.01 -14.19 -8.44
C GLU A 237 15.18 -13.10 -7.77
N LYS A 238 14.33 -13.50 -6.81
CA LYS A 238 13.53 -12.55 -6.04
C LYS A 238 14.38 -11.63 -5.18
N GLU A 239 15.55 -12.07 -4.75
CA GLU A 239 16.53 -11.23 -4.05
C GLU A 239 17.92 -11.53 -4.61
N LYS A 240 18.68 -10.48 -4.91
CA LYS A 240 20.09 -10.59 -5.27
C LYS A 240 20.89 -9.49 -4.60
N SER A 241 22.13 -9.80 -4.23
CA SER A 241 23.04 -8.80 -3.69
C SER A 241 24.42 -8.84 -4.34
N LYS A 242 25.10 -7.70 -4.31
CA LYS A 242 26.49 -7.52 -4.74
C LYS A 242 27.20 -6.64 -3.72
N ILE A 243 28.41 -7.04 -3.33
CA ILE A 243 29.23 -6.28 -2.39
C ILE A 243 30.37 -5.61 -3.16
N LEU A 244 30.55 -4.31 -2.95
CA LEU A 244 31.67 -3.54 -3.48
C LEU A 244 32.05 -2.44 -2.48
N ASN A 245 33.35 -2.25 -2.23
CA ASN A 245 33.87 -1.20 -1.33
C ASN A 245 33.17 -1.17 0.05
N ASN A 246 32.92 -2.36 0.62
CA ASN A 246 32.25 -2.52 1.90
C ASN A 246 30.80 -1.97 1.92
N ILE A 247 30.16 -1.90 0.75
CA ILE A 247 28.75 -1.56 0.56
C ILE A 247 28.05 -2.79 -0.03
N LYS A 248 26.98 -3.25 0.61
CA LYS A 248 26.07 -4.26 0.08
C LYS A 248 24.98 -3.54 -0.71
N PHE A 249 24.93 -3.81 -2.00
CA PHE A 249 23.86 -3.41 -2.91
C PHE A 249 22.91 -4.60 -3.06
N THR A 250 21.60 -4.37 -2.95
CA THR A 250 20.60 -5.43 -3.05
C THR A 250 19.49 -5.01 -4.00
N LEU A 251 18.95 -5.96 -4.76
CA LEU A 251 17.65 -5.87 -5.41
C LEU A 251 16.73 -6.89 -4.75
N LEU A 252 15.57 -6.44 -4.28
CA LEU A 252 14.44 -7.26 -3.86
C LEU A 252 13.28 -7.04 -4.83
N GLN A 253 12.78 -8.09 -5.43
CA GLN A 253 11.60 -8.10 -6.30
C GLN A 253 10.39 -8.57 -5.50
N SER A 254 9.38 -7.72 -5.38
CA SER A 254 8.16 -7.99 -4.63
C SER A 254 6.92 -7.70 -5.47
N GLU A 255 5.91 -8.55 -5.35
CA GLU A 255 4.60 -8.34 -5.97
C GLU A 255 3.84 -7.16 -5.33
N VAL A 256 4.15 -6.83 -4.06
CA VAL A 256 3.41 -5.81 -3.29
C VAL A 256 4.02 -4.42 -3.47
N ILE A 257 5.34 -4.30 -3.35
CA ILE A 257 6.05 -3.00 -3.37
C ILE A 257 6.85 -2.75 -4.66
N GLY A 258 6.79 -3.67 -5.62
CA GLY A 258 7.62 -3.62 -6.84
C GLY A 258 9.08 -4.00 -6.57
N ASN A 259 9.99 -3.38 -7.32
CA ASN A 259 11.42 -3.62 -7.19
C ASN A 259 12.03 -2.62 -6.20
N ALA A 260 12.67 -3.14 -5.15
CA ALA A 260 13.40 -2.36 -4.16
C ALA A 260 14.90 -2.52 -4.35
N PHE A 261 15.58 -1.44 -4.74
CA PHE A 261 17.04 -1.37 -4.80
C PHE A 261 17.56 -0.75 -3.51
N SER A 262 18.41 -1.43 -2.75
CA SER A 262 18.99 -0.88 -1.53
C SER A 262 20.51 -0.84 -1.58
N ALA A 263 21.08 0.02 -0.72
CA ALA A 263 22.51 0.08 -0.48
C ALA A 263 22.78 0.42 0.99
N GLN A 264 23.62 -0.40 1.62
CA GLN A 264 24.00 -0.26 3.03
C GLN A 264 25.47 -0.61 3.25
N PRO A 265 26.18 0.08 4.14
CA PRO A 265 27.55 -0.28 4.52
C PRO A 265 27.55 -1.57 5.37
N LEU A 266 28.59 -2.39 5.20
CA LEU A 266 28.81 -3.67 5.90
C LEU A 266 29.71 -3.53 7.11
#